data_AF-A0A5E4J9A7-F1
#
_entry.id   AF-A0A5E4J9A7-F1
#
_cell.length_a   1.000
_cell.length_b   1.000
_cell.length_c   1.000
_cell.angle_alpha   90.00
_cell.angle_beta   90.00
_cell.angle_gamma   90.00
#
_symmetry.space_group_name_H-M   'P 1'
#
loop_
_entity.id
_entity.type
_entity.pdbx_description
1 polymer ?
#
loop_
_entity_poly.entity_id
_entity_poly.type
_entity_poly.pdbx_seq_one_letter_code
_entity_poly.pdbx_strand_id
1 'polypeptide(L)'
;MKRINRNHPILPAFRGSGSAGRAPRSSRGQAYVIEMFTVIITALVILGASVMLLGSVNTYRLNTDRTMLAAQDAANALMLTSGSPSDWEQDPSNVSVVGLANGRNVVDPAKLAALNQTSYPALMGLERFNVSINITSEGNVIYQTGLVSNDNDIFIIDRTCVLMNGTPCTLRLVVSGG
;
A
#
# COMPACT_ATOMS: atom_id res chain seq x y z
N MET A 1 18.35 -34.71 -112.47
CA MET A 1 19.25 -33.98 -111.54
C MET A 1 18.43 -33.09 -110.62
N LYS A 2 18.30 -33.43 -109.32
CA LYS A 2 18.71 -32.62 -108.15
C LYS A 2 18.36 -33.40 -106.86
N ARG A 3 19.36 -33.61 -106.02
CA ARG A 3 19.39 -34.37 -104.75
C ARG A 3 18.69 -33.58 -103.61
N ILE A 4 17.85 -34.22 -102.78
CA ILE A 4 18.08 -34.78 -101.41
C ILE A 4 18.63 -33.79 -100.37
N ASN A 5 17.88 -33.56 -99.26
CA ASN A 5 18.21 -33.85 -97.83
C ASN A 5 17.20 -33.11 -96.90
N ARG A 6 16.31 -33.77 -96.13
CA ARG A 6 16.42 -34.52 -94.85
C ARG A 6 16.38 -33.67 -93.57
N ASN A 7 15.43 -34.06 -92.70
CA ASN A 7 15.52 -34.26 -91.24
C ASN A 7 15.65 -33.00 -90.36
N HIS A 8 15.03 -32.86 -89.18
CA HIS A 8 14.26 -33.74 -88.28
C HIS A 8 13.44 -32.86 -87.27
N PRO A 9 12.55 -33.45 -86.45
CA PRO A 9 11.47 -32.79 -85.70
C PRO A 9 11.81 -32.53 -84.22
N ILE A 10 11.11 -31.59 -83.56
CA ILE A 10 10.91 -31.56 -82.09
C ILE A 10 9.53 -30.93 -81.76
N LEU A 11 8.70 -31.66 -81.01
CA LEU A 11 7.41 -31.26 -80.39
C LEU A 11 7.64 -30.34 -79.17
N PRO A 12 6.64 -29.54 -78.73
CA PRO A 12 5.76 -30.00 -77.64
C PRO A 12 4.27 -29.65 -77.90
N ALA A 13 3.34 -30.57 -77.65
CA ALA A 13 2.73 -30.88 -76.35
C ALA A 13 1.85 -29.75 -75.78
N PHE A 14 0.55 -29.89 -76.00
CA PHE A 14 -0.55 -29.73 -75.05
C PHE A 14 -0.25 -28.91 -73.76
N ARG A 15 -0.93 -27.77 -73.61
CA ARG A 15 -1.83 -27.54 -72.47
C ARG A 15 -2.62 -26.26 -72.68
N GLY A 16 -3.95 -26.40 -72.80
CA GLY A 16 -4.86 -25.30 -72.52
C GLY A 16 -4.61 -24.82 -71.10
N SER A 17 -4.02 -23.64 -70.98
CA SER A 17 -4.03 -22.89 -69.73
C SER A 17 -5.44 -22.32 -69.58
N GLY A 18 -6.36 -23.16 -69.13
CA GLY A 18 -7.59 -22.69 -68.54
C GLY A 18 -7.18 -21.76 -67.41
N SER A 19 -7.46 -20.47 -67.58
CA SER A 19 -7.48 -19.51 -66.50
C SER A 19 -8.54 -19.99 -65.50
N ALA A 20 -8.14 -20.89 -64.61
CA ALA A 20 -8.85 -21.09 -63.37
C ALA A 20 -8.67 -19.78 -62.61
N GLY A 21 -9.55 -18.82 -62.90
CA GLY A 21 -9.84 -17.73 -62.00
C GLY A 21 -10.17 -18.39 -60.67
N ARG A 22 -9.19 -18.45 -59.78
CA ARG A 22 -9.43 -18.64 -58.37
C ARG A 22 -10.26 -17.43 -57.99
N ALA A 23 -11.58 -17.62 -57.99
CA ALA A 23 -12.48 -16.75 -57.27
C ALA A 23 -11.84 -16.55 -55.88
N PRO A 24 -11.61 -15.32 -55.43
CA PRO A 24 -11.10 -15.08 -54.09
C PRO A 24 -12.10 -15.71 -53.12
N ARG A 25 -11.77 -16.91 -52.63
CA ARG A 25 -12.55 -17.61 -51.62
C ARG A 25 -12.69 -16.66 -50.45
N SER A 26 -13.93 -16.41 -50.07
CA SER A 26 -14.35 -15.40 -49.11
C SER A 26 -13.55 -15.45 -47.80
N SER A 27 -12.53 -14.61 -47.69
CA SER A 27 -11.80 -14.35 -46.43
C SER A 27 -12.60 -13.46 -45.47
N ARG A 28 -13.74 -12.90 -45.93
CA ARG A 28 -14.59 -12.01 -45.14
C ARG A 28 -15.12 -12.68 -43.87
N GLY A 29 -15.50 -13.96 -43.93
CA GLY A 29 -16.02 -14.67 -42.75
C GLY A 29 -14.97 -14.98 -41.67
N GLN A 30 -13.70 -15.16 -42.08
CA GLN A 30 -12.61 -15.43 -41.14
C GLN A 30 -12.12 -14.16 -40.41
N ALA A 31 -12.19 -12.99 -41.07
CA ALA A 31 -11.84 -11.71 -40.46
C ALA A 31 -12.74 -11.38 -39.25
N TYR A 32 -14.06 -11.60 -39.36
CA TYR A 32 -15.01 -11.33 -38.28
C TYR A 32 -14.73 -12.17 -37.01
N VAL A 33 -14.30 -13.42 -37.17
CA VAL A 33 -14.01 -14.30 -36.03
C VAL A 33 -12.75 -13.84 -35.30
N ILE A 34 -11.72 -13.44 -36.05
CA ILE A 34 -10.47 -12.91 -35.48
C ILE A 34 -10.72 -11.59 -34.75
N GLU A 35 -11.53 -10.69 -35.32
CA GLU A 35 -11.91 -9.43 -34.68
C GLU A 35 -12.69 -9.68 -33.37
N MET A 36 -13.65 -10.61 -33.38
CA MET A 36 -14.42 -10.97 -32.19
C MET A 36 -13.52 -11.51 -31.06
N PHE A 37 -12.58 -12.42 -31.38
CA PHE A 37 -11.63 -12.93 -30.39
C PHE A 37 -10.71 -11.83 -29.88
N THR A 38 -10.24 -10.94 -30.75
CA THR A 38 -9.37 -9.84 -30.37
C THR A 38 -10.08 -8.90 -29.39
N VAL A 39 -11.34 -8.56 -29.64
CA VAL A 39 -12.15 -7.73 -28.74
C VAL A 39 -12.37 -8.43 -27.39
N ILE A 40 -12.72 -9.72 -27.40
CA ILE A 40 -12.93 -10.48 -26.16
C ILE A 40 -11.66 -10.55 -25.33
N ILE A 41 -10.52 -10.89 -25.95
CA ILE A 41 -9.23 -10.96 -25.26
C ILE A 41 -8.86 -9.58 -24.69
N THR A 42 -9.03 -8.52 -25.47
CA THR A 42 -8.74 -7.15 -25.03
C THR A 42 -9.63 -6.76 -23.85
N ALA A 43 -10.93 -7.07 -23.92
CA ALA A 43 -11.86 -6.81 -22.82
C ALA A 43 -11.48 -7.58 -21.54
N LEU A 44 -11.08 -8.84 -21.67
CA LEU A 44 -10.62 -9.65 -20.52
C LEU A 44 -9.34 -9.10 -19.90
N VAL A 45 -8.39 -8.60 -20.71
CA VAL A 45 -7.16 -7.95 -20.22
C VAL A 45 -7.50 -6.67 -19.47
N ILE A 46 -8.37 -5.82 -20.01
CA ILE A 46 -8.80 -4.58 -19.35
C ILE A 46 -9.50 -4.88 -18.02
N LEU A 47 -10.38 -5.89 -18.01
CA LEU A 47 -11.11 -6.28 -16.81
C LEU A 47 -10.15 -6.84 -15.75
N GLY A 48 -9.22 -7.71 -16.15
CA GLY A 48 -8.19 -8.26 -15.26
C GLY A 48 -7.31 -7.17 -14.63
N ALA A 49 -6.84 -6.22 -15.44
CA ALA A 49 -6.08 -5.07 -14.96
C ALA A 49 -6.89 -4.20 -13.97
N SER A 50 -8.16 -3.99 -14.28
CA SER A 50 -9.07 -3.19 -13.43
C SER A 50 -9.28 -3.84 -12.06
N VAL A 51 -9.47 -5.16 -12.00
CA VAL A 51 -9.62 -5.90 -10.73
C VAL A 51 -8.34 -5.83 -9.89
N MET A 52 -7.17 -5.98 -10.51
CA MET A 52 -5.89 -5.86 -9.80
C MET A 52 -5.69 -4.45 -9.22
N LEU A 53 -5.98 -3.41 -9.99
CA LEU A 53 -5.87 -2.02 -9.53
C LEU A 53 -6.84 -1.73 -8.38
N LEU A 54 -8.10 -2.15 -8.49
CA LEU A 54 -9.08 -1.99 -7.40
C LEU A 54 -8.66 -2.75 -6.15
N GLY A 55 -8.11 -3.95 -6.30
CA GLY A 55 -7.57 -4.74 -5.19
C GLY A 55 -6.47 -3.98 -4.44
N SER A 56 -5.48 -3.46 -5.18
CA SER A 56 -4.37 -2.70 -4.60
C SER A 56 -4.80 -1.40 -3.92
N VAL A 57 -5.76 -0.69 -4.51
CA VAL A 57 -6.30 0.54 -3.89
C VAL A 57 -7.05 0.20 -2.60
N ASN A 58 -7.85 -0.87 -2.61
CA ASN A 58 -8.63 -1.25 -1.44
C ASN A 58 -7.74 -1.73 -0.28
N THR A 59 -6.69 -2.51 -0.56
CA THR A 59 -5.74 -2.94 0.47
C THR A 59 -4.98 -1.76 1.06
N TYR A 60 -4.54 -0.81 0.23
CA TYR A 60 -3.91 0.42 0.70
C TYR A 60 -4.84 1.19 1.65
N ARG A 61 -6.08 1.47 1.22
CA ARG A 61 -7.06 2.21 2.04
C ARG A 61 -7.37 1.51 3.36
N LEU A 62 -7.60 0.20 3.33
CA LEU A 62 -7.89 -0.58 4.55
C LEU A 62 -6.72 -0.55 5.53
N ASN A 63 -5.48 -0.58 5.05
CA ASN A 63 -4.31 -0.48 5.91
C ASN A 63 -4.20 0.92 6.50
N THR A 64 -4.33 1.98 5.70
CA THR A 64 -4.33 3.38 6.15
C THR A 64 -5.40 3.66 7.21
N ASP A 65 -6.62 3.17 7.00
CA ASP A 65 -7.73 3.38 7.94
C ASP A 65 -7.48 2.66 9.27
N ARG A 66 -6.96 1.43 9.21
CA ARG A 66 -6.61 0.66 10.42
C ARG A 66 -5.48 1.30 11.21
N THR A 67 -4.46 1.82 10.54
CA THR A 67 -3.34 2.50 11.22
C THR A 67 -3.80 3.79 11.87
N MET A 68 -4.65 4.55 11.20
CA MET A 68 -5.23 5.78 11.77
C MET A 68 -6.05 5.49 13.03
N LEU A 69 -6.89 4.45 13.01
CA LEU A 69 -7.69 4.04 14.16
C LEU A 69 -6.80 3.57 15.32
N ALA A 70 -5.82 2.71 15.05
CA ALA A 70 -4.88 2.23 16.07
C ALA A 70 -4.07 3.37 16.69
N ALA A 71 -3.61 4.33 15.88
CA ALA A 71 -2.92 5.52 16.36
C ALA A 71 -3.83 6.41 17.22
N GLN A 72 -5.11 6.56 16.87
CA GLN A 72 -6.08 7.30 17.68
C GLN A 72 -6.34 6.63 19.03
N ASP A 73 -6.54 5.32 19.04
CA ASP A 73 -6.75 4.56 20.27
C ASP A 73 -5.50 4.59 21.16
N ALA A 74 -4.31 4.49 20.58
CA ALA A 74 -3.04 4.66 21.28
C ALA A 74 -2.92 6.05 21.92
N ALA A 75 -3.15 7.12 21.14
CA ALA A 75 -3.10 8.49 21.66
C ALA A 75 -4.14 8.72 22.77
N ASN A 76 -5.32 8.12 22.65
CA ASN A 76 -6.36 8.20 23.67
C ASN A 76 -5.97 7.41 24.92
N ALA A 77 -5.42 6.21 24.79
CA ALA A 77 -4.96 5.39 25.91
C ALA A 77 -3.87 6.11 26.71
N LEU A 78 -2.89 6.73 26.03
CA LEU A 78 -1.84 7.53 26.64
C LEU A 78 -2.39 8.70 27.47
N MET A 79 -3.46 9.36 27.00
CA MET A 79 -3.96 10.61 27.56
C MET A 79 -5.12 10.46 28.54
N LEU A 80 -5.88 9.37 28.45
CA LEU A 80 -7.10 9.17 29.24
C LEU A 80 -6.91 8.18 30.38
N THR A 81 -5.85 7.38 30.35
CA THR A 81 -5.62 6.30 31.32
C THR A 81 -4.26 6.43 32.00
N SER A 82 -4.19 5.88 33.21
CA SER A 82 -2.94 5.71 33.96
C SER A 82 -2.13 4.51 33.52
N GLY A 83 -2.66 3.67 32.63
CA GLY A 83 -2.09 2.37 32.29
C GLY A 83 -2.50 1.29 33.29
N SER A 84 -2.00 0.09 33.04
CA SER A 84 -2.25 -1.09 33.89
C SER A 84 -0.95 -1.90 34.04
N PRO A 85 -0.46 -2.11 35.28
CA PRO A 85 -0.96 -1.55 36.54
C PRO A 85 -0.85 0.00 36.56
N SER A 86 -1.54 0.68 37.48
CA SER A 86 -1.60 2.15 37.49
C SER A 86 -0.27 2.84 37.80
N ASP A 87 0.64 2.11 38.44
CA ASP A 87 1.98 2.47 38.91
C ASP A 87 3.07 1.74 38.11
N TRP A 88 2.78 1.40 36.84
CA TRP A 88 3.68 0.67 35.94
C TRP A 88 5.05 1.33 35.76
N GLU A 89 5.19 2.62 36.04
CA GLU A 89 6.47 3.33 36.02
C GLU A 89 7.48 2.81 37.06
N GLN A 90 7.02 2.13 38.11
CA GLN A 90 7.88 1.53 39.12
C GLN A 90 8.44 0.16 38.69
N ASP A 91 7.68 -0.57 37.86
CA ASP A 91 8.10 -1.82 37.25
C ASP A 91 7.66 -1.88 35.78
N PRO A 92 8.42 -1.23 34.86
CA PRO A 92 8.11 -1.20 33.44
C PRO A 92 8.10 -2.57 32.76
N SER A 93 8.62 -3.62 33.42
CA SER A 93 8.68 -4.97 32.85
C SER A 93 7.36 -5.73 32.91
N ASN A 94 6.46 -5.35 33.82
CA ASN A 94 5.16 -5.99 34.05
C ASN A 94 3.98 -5.14 33.55
N VAL A 95 4.24 -4.17 32.67
CA VAL A 95 3.20 -3.31 32.11
C VAL A 95 2.38 -4.06 31.05
N SER A 96 1.06 -3.99 31.19
CA SER A 96 0.11 -4.52 30.20
C SER A 96 -0.40 -3.43 29.27
N VAL A 97 -0.60 -2.22 29.79
CA VAL A 97 -1.12 -1.06 29.06
C VAL A 97 -0.35 0.17 29.53
N VAL A 98 0.20 0.93 28.58
CA VAL A 98 0.85 2.21 28.87
C VAL A 98 -0.17 3.33 28.86
N GLY A 99 -0.12 4.16 29.90
CA GLY A 99 -0.90 5.38 30.01
C GLY A 99 -0.02 6.42 30.68
N LEU A 100 0.01 7.65 30.14
CA LEU A 100 0.85 8.74 30.66
C LEU A 100 0.08 9.63 31.64
N ALA A 101 -1.23 9.45 31.70
CA ALA A 101 -2.12 10.30 32.46
C ALA A 101 -2.28 9.81 33.90
N ASN A 102 -1.94 10.61 34.91
CA ASN A 102 -2.31 10.33 36.30
C ASN A 102 -3.81 10.67 36.54
N GLY A 103 -4.32 11.62 35.77
CA GLY A 103 -5.75 11.91 35.60
C GLY A 103 -6.01 12.29 34.15
N ARG A 104 -7.28 12.45 33.75
CA ARG A 104 -7.64 12.77 32.36
C ARG A 104 -6.86 14.00 31.87
N ASN A 105 -6.03 13.81 30.85
CA ASN A 105 -5.15 14.82 30.26
C ASN A 105 -4.09 15.41 31.19
N VAL A 106 -3.84 14.82 32.36
CA VAL A 106 -2.80 15.25 33.30
C VAL A 106 -1.60 14.31 33.21
N VAL A 107 -0.55 14.74 32.53
CA VAL A 107 0.62 13.91 32.22
C VAL A 107 1.57 13.86 33.41
N ASP A 108 1.97 12.64 33.77
CA ASP A 108 2.94 12.35 34.82
C ASP A 108 4.37 12.28 34.26
N PRO A 109 5.29 13.15 34.71
CA PRO A 109 6.69 13.10 34.29
C PRO A 109 7.40 11.78 34.61
N ALA A 110 7.03 11.08 35.68
CA ALA A 110 7.64 9.79 36.03
C ALA A 110 7.29 8.72 34.98
N LYS A 111 6.04 8.72 34.51
CA LYS A 111 5.58 7.82 33.44
C LYS A 111 6.24 8.12 32.10
N LEU A 112 6.47 9.40 31.79
CA LEU A 112 7.25 9.77 30.61
C LEU A 112 8.68 9.24 30.67
N ALA A 113 9.33 9.37 31.82
CA ALA A 113 10.67 8.88 32.02
C ALA A 113 10.74 7.34 31.91
N ALA A 114 9.75 6.63 32.45
CA ALA A 114 9.68 5.16 32.40
C ALA A 114 9.27 4.61 31.03
N LEU A 115 8.59 5.39 30.18
CA LEU A 115 8.12 4.94 28.87
C LEU A 115 9.25 4.40 27.99
N ASN A 116 10.46 4.97 28.09
CA ASN A 116 11.63 4.52 27.31
C ASN A 116 12.14 3.12 27.67
N GLN A 117 11.77 2.60 28.85
CA GLN A 117 12.12 1.27 29.32
C GLN A 117 11.09 0.22 28.87
N THR A 118 9.97 0.66 28.30
CA THR A 118 8.90 -0.22 27.80
C THR A 118 9.00 -0.42 26.30
N SER A 119 8.48 -1.55 25.81
CA SER A 119 8.19 -1.73 24.38
C SER A 119 6.85 -1.07 24.02
N TYR A 120 6.74 0.23 24.24
CA TYR A 120 5.48 0.98 24.08
C TYR A 120 4.82 0.81 22.70
N PRO A 121 5.53 0.68 21.56
CA PRO A 121 4.86 0.43 20.28
C PRO A 121 4.10 -0.89 20.29
N ALA A 122 4.66 -1.96 20.86
CA ALA A 122 3.99 -3.26 20.96
C ALA A 122 2.78 -3.23 21.89
N LEU A 123 2.90 -2.54 23.03
CA LEU A 123 1.80 -2.39 23.99
C LEU A 123 0.61 -1.61 23.43
N MET A 124 0.84 -0.77 22.42
CA MET A 124 -0.20 -0.01 21.72
C MET A 124 -0.69 -0.71 20.43
N GLY A 125 -0.20 -1.92 20.13
CA GLY A 125 -0.52 -2.64 18.88
C GLY A 125 0.08 -2.00 17.63
N LEU A 126 1.12 -1.18 17.79
CA LEU A 126 1.82 -0.44 16.75
C LEU A 126 3.24 -0.99 16.49
N GLU A 127 3.53 -2.23 16.88
CA GLU A 127 4.85 -2.89 16.74
C GLU A 127 5.42 -2.92 15.31
N ARG A 128 4.56 -2.81 14.29
CA ARG A 128 4.95 -2.81 12.87
C ARG A 128 5.20 -1.41 12.31
N PHE A 129 5.06 -0.38 13.15
CA PHE A 129 5.15 1.02 12.75
C PHE A 129 6.25 1.72 13.52
N ASN A 130 6.83 2.73 12.88
CA ASN A 130 7.73 3.66 13.53
C ASN A 130 6.89 4.67 14.32
N VAL A 131 6.95 4.57 15.64
CA VAL A 131 6.22 5.45 16.56
C VAL A 131 7.19 6.44 17.20
N SER A 132 6.78 7.70 17.25
CA SER A 132 7.47 8.76 17.99
C SER A 132 6.45 9.52 18.84
N ILE A 133 6.81 9.79 20.09
CA ILE A 133 6.01 10.61 21.01
C ILE A 133 6.84 11.83 21.36
N ASN A 134 6.26 13.01 21.16
CA ASN A 134 6.85 14.28 21.50
C ASN A 134 5.87 15.03 22.40
N ILE A 135 6.36 15.63 23.48
CA ILE A 135 5.59 16.56 24.29
C ILE A 135 6.24 17.92 24.21
N THR A 136 5.44 18.91 23.86
CA THR A 136 5.85 20.32 23.80
C THR A 136 5.14 21.14 24.86
N SER A 137 5.83 22.12 25.41
CA SER A 137 5.29 23.11 26.34
C SER A 137 5.83 24.47 25.94
N GLU A 138 4.95 25.45 25.77
CA GLU A 138 5.33 26.82 25.38
C GLU A 138 6.21 26.88 24.10
N GLY A 139 6.01 25.93 23.18
CA GLY A 139 6.78 25.81 21.94
C GLY A 139 8.12 25.06 22.06
N ASN A 140 8.53 24.67 23.27
CA ASN A 140 9.74 23.88 23.51
C ASN A 140 9.41 22.40 23.65
N VAL A 141 10.21 21.52 23.04
CA VAL A 141 10.14 20.08 23.24
C VAL A 141 10.69 19.75 24.63
N ILE A 142 9.82 19.28 25.53
CA ILE A 142 10.20 18.88 26.89
C ILE A 142 10.51 17.39 26.98
N TYR A 143 9.93 16.59 26.09
CA TYR A 143 10.15 15.16 26.04
C TYR A 143 10.00 14.67 24.61
N GLN A 144 10.89 13.77 24.19
CA GLN A 144 10.79 13.10 22.91
C GLN A 144 11.33 11.67 23.04
N THR A 145 10.61 10.72 22.45
CA THR A 145 11.04 9.33 22.33
C THR A 145 10.60 8.76 20.99
N GLY A 146 11.28 7.70 20.56
CA GLY A 146 11.02 7.03 19.29
C GLY A 146 11.74 7.65 18.10
N LEU A 147 11.50 7.06 16.93
CA LEU A 147 12.11 7.47 15.68
C LEU A 147 11.16 8.42 14.96
N VAL A 148 11.60 9.65 14.75
CA VAL A 148 10.90 10.58 13.87
C VAL A 148 11.24 10.17 12.44
N SER A 149 10.28 9.53 11.76
CA SER A 149 10.45 9.21 10.34
C SER A 149 10.19 10.43 9.48
N ASN A 150 10.89 10.48 8.34
CA ASN A 150 10.66 11.44 7.25
C ASN A 150 9.81 10.83 6.13
N ASP A 151 9.10 9.72 6.41
CA ASP A 151 8.24 9.07 5.42
C ASP A 151 7.09 9.95 4.96
N ASN A 152 6.47 9.58 3.84
CA ASN A 152 5.30 10.30 3.33
C ASN A 152 4.00 9.87 4.01
N ASP A 153 3.96 8.64 4.55
CA ASP A 153 2.79 8.07 5.23
C ASP A 153 2.94 8.28 6.76
N ILE A 154 2.74 9.54 7.18
CA ILE A 154 2.81 9.94 8.59
C ILE A 154 1.40 10.28 9.10
N PHE A 155 1.00 9.63 10.17
CA PHE A 155 -0.15 10.02 10.98
C PHE A 155 0.34 10.82 12.18
N ILE A 156 -0.10 12.07 12.28
CA ILE A 156 0.21 12.97 13.39
C ILE A 156 -1.07 13.19 14.19
N ILE A 157 -1.01 12.89 15.48
CA ILE A 157 -2.12 13.09 16.41
C ILE A 157 -1.64 13.98 17.54
N ASP A 158 -2.21 15.18 17.60
CA ASP A 158 -1.95 16.14 18.65
C ASP A 158 -3.08 16.09 19.70
N ARG A 159 -2.70 16.06 20.98
CA ARG A 159 -3.58 16.08 22.15
C ARG A 159 -3.11 17.15 23.12
N THR A 160 -4.04 17.96 23.59
CA THR A 160 -3.75 18.95 24.64
C THR A 160 -3.65 18.26 26.00
N CYS A 161 -2.64 18.65 26.77
CA CYS A 161 -2.34 18.09 28.07
C CYS A 161 -1.99 19.17 29.08
N VAL A 162 -1.96 18.79 30.35
CA VAL A 162 -1.42 19.60 31.44
C VAL A 162 -0.42 18.73 32.19
N LEU A 163 0.77 19.23 32.46
CA LEU A 163 1.73 18.54 33.31
C LEU A 163 1.26 18.59 34.77
N MET A 164 1.76 17.70 35.62
CA MET A 164 1.40 17.68 37.05
C MET A 164 1.66 19.02 37.79
N ASN A 165 2.56 19.86 37.29
CA ASN A 165 2.85 21.19 37.82
C ASN A 165 1.85 22.29 37.36
N GLY A 166 0.84 21.93 36.54
CA GLY A 166 -0.15 22.86 35.99
C GLY A 166 0.25 23.52 34.67
N THR A 167 1.43 23.24 34.13
CA THR A 167 1.88 23.82 32.85
C THR A 167 1.15 23.17 31.67
N PRO A 168 0.56 23.95 30.75
CA PRO A 168 -0.09 23.41 29.56
C PRO A 168 0.94 22.82 28.61
N CYS A 169 0.61 21.66 28.02
CA CYS A 169 1.45 20.96 27.07
C CYS A 169 0.64 20.43 25.88
N THR A 170 1.34 20.03 24.83
CA THR A 170 0.78 19.30 23.69
C THR A 170 1.54 18.01 23.52
N LEU A 171 0.85 16.88 23.62
CA LEU A 171 1.35 15.56 23.26
C LEU A 171 1.12 15.34 21.77
N ARG A 172 2.18 15.05 21.03
CA ARG A 172 2.19 14.70 19.63
C ARG A 172 2.63 13.25 19.48
N LEU A 173 1.70 12.40 19.04
CA LEU A 173 1.98 11.04 18.61
C LEU A 173 2.17 11.05 17.09
N VAL A 174 3.30 10.54 16.64
CA VAL A 174 3.66 10.37 15.23
C VAL A 174 3.76 8.88 14.96
N VAL A 175 3.01 8.38 13.98
CA VAL A 175 3.06 6.98 13.54
C VAL A 175 3.36 6.97 12.05
N SER A 176 4.38 6.23 11.64
CA SER A 176 4.87 6.16 10.27
C SER A 176 5.12 4.71 9.82
N GLY A 177 5.06 4.46 8.51
CA GLY A 177 5.32 3.16 7.92
C GLY A 177 6.69 2.59 8.34
N GLY A 178 6.73 1.31 8.72
CA GLY A 178 7.93 0.57 9.08
C GLY A 178 8.65 -0.05 7.89
#